data_AF-A0A519H2B3-F1
#
_entry.id   AF-A0A519H2B3-F1
#
_cell.length_a   1.000
_cell.length_b   1.000
_cell.length_c   1.000
_cell.angle_alpha   90.00
_cell.angle_beta   90.00
_cell.angle_gamma   90.00
#
_symmetry.space_group_name_H-M   'P 1'
#
loop_
_entity.id
_entity.type
_entity.pdbx_description
1 polymer ?
#
loop_
_entity_poly.entity_id
_entity_poly.type
_entity_poly.pdbx_seq_one_letter_code
_entity_poly.pdbx_strand_id
1 'polypeptide(L)'
;LVDRIFDYVVELCPEIKADRVAELKQAARAEFSGERCYINERSPTDRQQLVAEVLALFNGRNATEIARRLSISRSTVYRYIKQAGKTTAN
;
A
#
# COMPACT_ATOMS: atom_id res chain seq x y z
N LEU A 1 9.66 13.30 -4.39
CA LEU A 1 9.63 11.84 -4.59
C LEU A 1 10.71 11.38 -5.56
N VAL A 2 10.70 11.86 -6.81
CA VAL A 2 11.68 11.46 -7.85
C VAL A 2 13.13 11.53 -7.33
N ASP A 3 13.54 12.63 -6.68
CA ASP A 3 14.90 12.72 -6.13
C ASP A 3 15.26 11.59 -5.18
N ARG A 4 14.39 11.30 -4.20
CA ARG A 4 14.63 10.24 -3.21
C ARG A 4 14.67 8.86 -3.82
N ILE A 5 13.86 8.58 -4.85
CA ILE A 5 13.92 7.30 -5.56
C ILE A 5 15.27 7.15 -6.24
N PHE A 6 15.74 8.20 -6.92
CA PHE A 6 17.04 8.16 -7.59
C PHE A 6 18.22 8.06 -6.60
N ASP A 7 18.11 8.62 -5.39
CA ASP A 7 19.10 8.41 -4.33
C ASP A 7 19.23 6.90 -4.00
N TYR A 8 18.10 6.19 -3.80
CA TYR A 8 18.12 4.74 -3.55
C TYR A 8 18.66 3.94 -4.74
N VAL A 9 18.35 4.33 -5.97
CA VAL A 9 18.87 3.65 -7.16
C VAL A 9 20.39 3.79 -7.24
N VAL A 10 20.95 4.95 -6.93
CA VAL A 10 22.41 5.16 -6.91
C VAL A 10 23.08 4.32 -5.81
N GLU A 11 22.42 4.19 -4.64
CA GLU A 11 22.92 3.34 -3.57
C GLU A 11 22.94 1.86 -3.96
N LEU A 12 21.92 1.38 -4.68
CA LEU A 12 21.81 -0.02 -5.12
C LEU A 12 22.66 -0.33 -6.37
N CYS A 13 22.90 0.66 -7.22
CA CYS A 13 23.60 0.53 -8.50
C CYS A 13 24.68 1.62 -8.65
N PRO A 14 25.77 1.56 -7.86
CA PRO A 14 26.82 2.59 -7.88
C PRO A 14 27.58 2.67 -9.21
N GLU A 15 27.49 1.64 -10.06
CA GLU A 15 28.08 1.61 -11.40
C GLU A 15 27.41 2.55 -12.42
N ILE A 16 26.20 3.05 -12.10
CA ILE A 16 25.52 4.00 -12.98
C ILE A 16 26.21 5.36 -12.88
N LYS A 17 26.72 5.84 -14.01
CA LYS A 17 27.38 7.15 -14.09
C LYS A 17 26.45 8.29 -13.66
N ALA A 18 26.99 9.24 -12.89
CA ALA A 18 26.24 10.38 -12.36
C ALA A 18 25.51 11.18 -13.45
N ASP A 19 26.14 11.39 -14.61
CA ASP A 19 25.50 12.10 -15.72
C ASP A 19 24.27 11.36 -16.25
N ARG A 20 24.35 10.03 -16.33
CA ARG A 20 23.22 9.21 -16.77
C ARG A 20 22.08 9.22 -15.75
N VAL A 21 22.40 9.25 -14.46
CA VAL A 21 21.41 9.43 -13.38
C VAL A 21 20.71 10.79 -13.53
N ALA A 22 21.46 11.85 -13.82
CA ALA A 22 20.90 13.20 -14.01
C ALA A 22 19.96 13.26 -15.22
N GLU A 23 20.33 12.66 -16.36
CA GLU A 23 19.49 12.56 -17.56
C GLU A 23 18.17 11.82 -17.25
N LEU A 24 18.25 10.64 -16.63
CA LEU A 24 17.07 9.84 -16.32
C LEU A 24 16.16 10.54 -15.30
N LYS A 25 16.74 11.25 -14.33
CA LYS A 25 15.99 12.06 -13.37
C LYS A 25 15.19 13.16 -14.06
N GLN A 26 15.78 13.84 -15.05
CA GLN A 26 15.08 14.86 -15.84
C GLN A 26 13.98 14.25 -16.71
N ALA A 27 14.26 13.13 -17.37
CA ALA A 27 13.26 12.41 -18.16
C ALA A 27 12.05 11.99 -17.31
N ALA A 28 12.29 11.39 -16.14
CA ALA A 28 11.23 11.01 -15.20
C ALA A 28 10.41 12.23 -14.73
N ARG A 29 11.06 13.36 -14.45
CA ARG A 29 10.32 14.58 -14.10
C ARG A 29 9.47 15.09 -15.25
N ALA A 30 9.99 15.09 -16.47
CA ALA A 30 9.24 15.56 -17.63
C ALA A 30 7.99 14.68 -17.87
N GLU A 31 8.17 13.36 -17.83
CA GLU A 31 7.11 12.37 -18.04
C GLU A 31 6.01 12.47 -16.97
N PHE A 32 6.39 12.49 -15.68
CA PHE A 32 5.44 12.47 -14.57
C PHE A 32 5.11 13.86 -14.01
N SER A 33 5.54 14.94 -14.68
CA SER A 33 5.25 16.31 -14.23
C SER A 33 3.76 16.57 -14.21
N GLY A 34 3.26 17.17 -13.11
CA GLY A 34 1.85 17.52 -12.97
C GLY A 34 0.94 16.36 -12.53
N GLU A 35 1.41 15.10 -12.59
CA GLU A 35 0.66 13.99 -12.03
C GLU A 35 0.63 14.07 -10.50
N ARG A 36 -0.58 14.07 -9.93
CA ARG A 36 -0.80 13.98 -8.49
C ARG A 36 -1.21 12.55 -8.14
N CYS A 37 -0.24 11.69 -7.92
CA CYS A 37 -0.49 10.33 -7.43
C CYS A 37 -0.49 10.32 -5.89
N TYR A 38 -1.58 9.85 -5.28
CA TYR A 38 -1.63 9.59 -3.84
C TYR A 38 -0.95 8.26 -3.54
N ILE A 39 0.16 8.32 -2.80
CA ILE A 39 0.88 7.13 -2.33
C ILE A 39 0.32 6.77 -0.95
N ASN A 40 -0.36 5.64 -0.88
CA ASN A 40 -0.85 5.10 0.39
C ASN A 40 0.34 4.63 1.24
N GLU A 41 0.32 4.93 2.55
CA GLU A 41 1.35 4.47 3.50
C GLU A 41 1.36 2.94 3.68
N ARG A 42 0.22 2.29 3.44
CA ARG A 42 0.10 0.83 3.45
C ARG A 42 -0.07 0.33 2.03
N SER A 43 0.63 -0.75 1.69
CA SER A 43 0.42 -1.38 0.40
C SER A 43 -1.07 -1.77 0.27
N PRO A 44 -1.69 -1.55 -0.90
CA PRO A 44 -3.01 -2.09 -1.19
C PRO A 44 -3.10 -3.59 -0.88
N THR A 45 -1.99 -4.31 -1.09
CA THR A 45 -1.84 -5.74 -0.79
C THR A 45 -1.97 -6.03 0.70
N ASP A 46 -1.30 -5.26 1.57
CA ASP A 46 -1.38 -5.47 3.03
C ASP A 46 -2.80 -5.25 3.53
N ARG A 47 -3.50 -4.24 3.00
CA ARG A 47 -4.89 -4.00 3.34
C ARG A 47 -5.80 -5.14 2.86
N GLN A 48 -5.58 -5.65 1.65
CA GLN A 48 -6.36 -6.77 1.10
C GLN A 48 -6.13 -8.05 1.89
N GLN A 49 -4.88 -8.35 2.26
CA GLN A 49 -4.54 -9.48 3.13
C GLN A 49 -5.23 -9.36 4.49
N LEU A 50 -5.17 -8.19 5.12
CA LEU A 50 -5.82 -7.96 6.40
C LEU A 50 -7.35 -8.12 6.33
N VAL A 51 -7.98 -7.70 5.23
CA VAL A 51 -9.40 -7.95 4.98
C VAL A 51 -9.67 -9.44 4.83
N ALA A 52 -8.87 -10.16 4.04
CA ALA A 52 -9.02 -11.60 3.83
C ALA A 52 -8.86 -12.40 5.14
N GLU A 53 -7.88 -12.06 5.97
CA GLU A 53 -7.68 -12.68 7.29
C GLU A 53 -8.87 -12.44 8.22
N VAL A 54 -9.41 -11.22 8.26
CA VAL A 54 -10.61 -10.92 9.03
C VAL A 54 -11.79 -11.77 8.57
N LEU A 55 -12.03 -11.88 7.26
CA LEU A 55 -13.14 -12.66 6.71
C LEU A 55 -12.97 -14.16 6.97
N ALA A 56 -11.75 -14.69 6.85
CA ALA A 56 -11.46 -16.09 7.10
C ALA A 56 -11.61 -16.48 8.58
N LEU A 57 -11.25 -15.59 9.51
CA LEU A 57 -11.33 -15.85 10.95
C LEU A 57 -12.72 -15.60 11.55
N PHE A 58 -13.58 -14.83 10.88
CA PHE A 58 -14.85 -14.39 11.47
C PHE A 58 -15.91 -15.51 11.52
N ASN A 59 -16.35 -15.82 12.74
CA ASN A 59 -17.38 -16.84 13.00
C ASN A 59 -18.74 -16.26 13.43
N GLY A 60 -18.93 -14.94 13.29
CA GLY A 60 -20.15 -14.24 13.68
C GLY A 60 -20.11 -13.59 15.07
N ARG A 61 -19.29 -14.10 16.01
CA ARG A 61 -19.28 -13.61 17.42
C ARG A 61 -17.89 -13.28 17.97
N ASN A 62 -16.82 -13.56 17.23
CA ASN A 62 -15.44 -13.41 17.69
C ASN A 62 -14.74 -12.08 17.29
N ALA A 63 -15.49 -11.01 17.00
CA ALA A 63 -14.89 -9.74 16.52
C ALA A 63 -13.86 -9.12 17.48
N THR A 64 -14.06 -9.25 18.80
CA THR A 64 -13.10 -8.76 19.81
C THR A 64 -11.80 -9.55 19.81
N GLU A 65 -11.87 -10.85 19.56
CA GLU A 65 -10.71 -11.73 19.49
C GLU A 65 -9.87 -11.42 18.25
N ILE A 66 -10.51 -11.30 17.09
CA ILE A 66 -9.87 -10.93 15.83
C ILE A 66 -9.19 -9.56 15.94
N ALA A 67 -9.87 -8.58 16.55
CA ALA A 67 -9.32 -7.25 16.77
C ALA A 67 -7.99 -7.29 17.55
N ARG A 68 -7.94 -8.08 18.63
CA ARG A 68 -6.71 -8.27 19.41
C ARG A 68 -5.64 -9.00 18.61
N ARG A 69 -6.00 -10.10 17.94
CA ARG A 69 -5.07 -10.94 17.18
C ARG A 69 -4.40 -10.17 16.03
N LEU A 70 -5.16 -9.35 15.31
CA LEU A 70 -4.69 -8.60 14.15
C LEU A 70 -4.27 -7.16 14.48
N SER A 71 -4.27 -6.78 15.76
CA SER A 71 -3.92 -5.43 16.22
C SER A 71 -4.70 -4.31 15.51
N ILE A 72 -6.01 -4.51 15.36
CA ILE A 72 -6.94 -3.53 14.76
C ILE A 72 -8.10 -3.23 15.71
N SER A 73 -8.82 -2.13 15.46
CA SER A 73 -10.02 -1.83 16.25
C SER A 73 -11.15 -2.81 15.94
N ARG A 74 -11.98 -3.11 16.94
CA ARG A 74 -13.23 -3.88 16.75
C ARG A 74 -14.16 -3.24 15.70
N SER A 75 -14.19 -1.91 15.63
CA SER A 75 -14.93 -1.18 14.59
C SER A 75 -14.39 -1.45 13.18
N THR A 76 -13.07 -1.64 13.03
CA THR A 76 -12.44 -1.98 11.75
C THR A 76 -12.80 -3.39 11.29
N VAL A 77 -12.87 -4.35 12.21
CA VAL A 77 -13.35 -5.71 11.92
C VAL A 77 -14.74 -5.67 11.28
N TYR A 78 -15.72 -5.01 11.93
CA TYR A 78 -17.07 -4.89 11.36
C TYR A 78 -17.12 -4.10 10.06
N ARG A 79 -16.28 -3.08 9.91
CA ARG A 79 -16.18 -2.32 8.66
C ARG A 79 -15.75 -3.22 7.51
N TYR A 80 -14.75 -4.08 7.69
CA TYR A 80 -14.30 -5.00 6.65
C TYR A 80 -15.35 -6.06 6.30
N ILE A 81 -16.02 -6.64 7.30
CA ILE A 81 -17.13 -7.58 7.07
C ILE A 81 -18.25 -6.92 6.27
N LYS A 82 -18.66 -5.70 6.66
CA LYS A 82 -19.71 -4.94 5.96
C LYS A 82 -19.32 -4.56 4.53
N GLN A 83 -18.06 -4.19 4.31
CA GLN A 83 -17.56 -3.83 2.98
C GLN A 83 -17.56 -5.03 2.04
N ALA A 84 -17.11 -6.20 2.51
CA ALA A 84 -17.12 -7.43 1.72
C ALA A 84 -18.55 -7.85 1.31
N GLY A 85 -19.51 -7.79 2.24
CA GLY A 85 -20.92 -8.12 1.94
C GLY A 85 -21.58 -7.20 0.91
N LYS A 86 -21.06 -5.99 0.70
CA LYS A 86 -21.52 -5.08 -0.38
C LYS A 86 -20.89 -5.38 -1.73
N THR A 87 -19.69 -5.97 -1.76
CA THR A 87 -18.96 -6.25 -2.99
C THR A 87 -19.43 -7.54 -3.66
N THR A 88 -19.88 -8.54 -2.91
CA THR A 88 -20.37 -9.83 -3.47
C THR A 88 -21.81 -9.77 -3.99
N ALA A 89 -22.53 -8.67 -3.81
CA ALA A 89 -23.93 -8.50 -4.21
C ALA A 89 -24.12 -7.91 -5.62
N ASN A 90 -23.09 -7.96 -6.47
CA ASN A 90 -23.11 -7.52 -7.87
C ASN A 90 -22.72 -8.66 -8.81
#